data_AF-A0A238BYW8-F1
#
_entry.id   AF-A0A238BYW8-F1
#
_cell.length_a   1.000
_cell.length_b   1.000
_cell.length_c   1.000
_cell.angle_alpha   90.00
_cell.angle_beta   90.00
_cell.angle_gamma   90.00
#
_symmetry.space_group_name_H-M   'P 1'
#
loop_
_entity.id
_entity.type
_entity.pdbx_description
1 polymer ?
#
loop_
_entity_poly.entity_id
_entity_poly.type
_entity_poly.pdbx_seq_one_letter_code
_entity_poly.pdbx_strand_id
1 'polypeptide(L)' 'MAIDIVVLANSILDNPFSSRVHNFLRKLSVYRTMFAPVILIREGSPLCNLFFGRLIDDRTESSHSYIEFLNYIRQEMQK' A
#
# COMPACT_ATOMS: atom_id res chain seq x y z
N MET A 1 9.05 -19.96 5.71
CA MET A 1 8.39 -18.78 6.30
C MET A 1 9.40 -17.97 7.08
N ALA A 2 10.23 -17.21 6.37
CA ALA A 2 10.82 -16.01 6.94
C ALA A 2 10.09 -14.90 6.19
N ILE A 3 9.21 -14.19 6.89
CA ILE A 3 8.62 -12.99 6.35
C ILE A 3 9.81 -12.05 6.24
N ASP A 4 10.28 -11.79 5.03
CA ASP A 4 11.23 -10.74 4.74
C ASP A 4 10.52 -9.39 4.97
N ILE A 5 10.18 -9.12 6.24
CA ILE A 5 9.99 -7.78 6.78
C ILE A 5 11.39 -7.19 6.78
N VAL A 6 11.88 -6.86 5.58
CA VAL A 6 13.12 -6.13 5.41
C VAL A 6 12.83 -4.74 5.94
N VAL A 7 13.06 -4.58 7.24
CA VAL A 7 13.36 -3.30 7.84
C VAL A 7 14.37 -2.64 6.91
N LEU A 8 14.03 -1.46 6.39
CA LEU A 8 14.93 -0.56 5.64
C LEU A 8 16.12 -0.08 6.50
N ALA A 9 16.66 -0.95 7.35
CA ALA A 9 17.81 -0.67 8.19
C ALA A 9 19.13 -0.85 7.45
N ASN A 10 19.22 -1.62 6.35
CA ASN A 10 20.53 -2.16 5.95
C ASN A 10 21.14 -1.74 4.60
N SER A 11 20.71 -0.65 3.96
CA SER A 11 21.62 0.12 3.08
C SER A 11 21.01 1.41 2.57
N ILE A 12 21.22 2.51 3.29
CA ILE A 12 21.18 3.83 2.63
C ILE A 12 22.29 3.80 1.59
N LEU A 13 21.91 3.72 0.33
CA LEU A 13 22.86 3.82 -0.78
C LEU A 13 23.29 5.28 -0.90
N ASP A 14 24.58 5.50 -1.13
CA ASP A 14 25.14 6.84 -1.30
C ASP A 14 24.80 7.40 -2.70
N ASN A 15 23.52 7.71 -2.89
CA ASN A 15 23.03 8.40 -4.08
C ASN A 15 21.83 9.30 -3.75
N PRO A 16 21.62 10.38 -4.52
CA PRO A 16 20.55 11.35 -4.24
C PRO A 16 19.14 10.75 -4.22
N PHE A 17 18.88 9.68 -4.97
CA PHE A 17 17.56 9.05 -5.01
C PHE A 17 17.26 8.33 -3.70
N SER A 18 18.20 7.52 -3.20
CA SER A 18 18.05 6.82 -1.92
C SER A 18 17.84 7.81 -0.78
N SER A 19 18.60 8.90 -0.74
CA SER A 19 18.42 9.96 0.27
C SER A 19 17.01 10.57 0.23
N ARG A 20 16.46 10.84 -0.97
CA ARG A 20 15.10 11.37 -1.11
C ARG A 20 14.04 10.40 -0.60
N VAL A 21 14.15 9.11 -0.95
CA VAL A 21 13.19 8.07 -0.51
C VAL A 21 13.20 7.93 1.01
N HIS A 22 14.37 7.82 1.63
CA HIS A 22 14.48 7.69 3.09
C HIS A 22 13.97 8.94 3.82
N ASN A 23 14.25 10.13 3.31
CA ASN A 23 13.73 11.38 3.87
C ASN A 23 12.20 11.45 3.77
N PHE A 24 11.62 11.00 2.65
CA PHE A 24 10.17 10.91 2.48
C PHE A 24 9.54 9.93 3.48
N LEU A 25 10.09 8.73 3.60
CA LEU A 25 9.61 7.72 4.56
C LEU A 25 9.68 8.22 6.01
N ARG A 26 10.76 8.92 6.38
CA ARG A 26 10.90 9.55 7.70
C ARG A 26 9.82 10.60 7.95
N LYS A 27 9.48 11.42 6.95
CA LYS A 27 8.40 12.40 7.08
C LYS A 27 7.03 11.73 7.27
N LEU A 28 6.78 10.61 6.58
CA LEU A 28 5.54 9.85 6.74
C LEU A 28 5.38 9.22 8.14
N SER A 29 6.48 8.90 8.82
CA SER A 29 6.42 8.31 10.16
C SER A 29 6.15 9.33 11.27
N VAL A 30 6.47 10.62 11.07
CA VAL A 30 6.30 11.67 12.12
C VAL A 30 4.86 11.80 12.60
N TYR A 31 3.88 11.57 11.72
CA TYR A 31 2.47 11.74 12.03
C TYR A 31 1.77 10.47 12.52
N ARG A 32 2.48 9.35 12.66
CA ARG A 32 1.88 8.07 13.09
C ARG A 32 2.11 7.85 14.57
N THR A 33 1.05 7.54 15.31
CA THR A 33 1.09 7.16 16.73
C THR A 33 1.65 5.76 16.96
N MET A 34 1.76 4.95 15.90
CA MET A 34 2.29 3.59 15.93
C MET A 34 3.32 3.37 14.83
N PHE A 35 4.26 2.45 15.10
CA PHE A 35 5.22 2.00 14.12
C PHE A 35 4.50 1.34 12.93
N ALA A 36 4.81 1.82 11.73
CA ALA A 36 4.33 1.22 10.48
C ALA A 36 5.52 0.62 9.72
N PRO A 37 5.59 -0.72 9.57
CA PRO A 37 6.68 -1.34 8.84
C PRO A 37 6.64 -0.94 7.37
N VAL A 38 7.81 -0.69 6.78
CA VAL A 38 7.94 -0.57 5.33
C VAL A 38 8.11 -1.96 4.75
N ILE A 39 7.27 -2.32 3.79
CA ILE A 39 7.26 -3.63 3.15
C ILE A 39 7.64 -3.42 1.68
N LEU A 40 8.71 -4.09 1.24
CA LEU A 40 9.11 -4.09 -0.17
C LEU A 40 8.36 -5.19 -0.91
N ILE A 41 7.51 -4.80 -1.85
CA ILE A 41 6.71 -5.73 -2.66
C ILE A 41 7.19 -5.58 -4.11
N ARG A 42 7.68 -6.67 -4.68
CA ARG A 42 8.06 -6.74 -6.10
C ARG A 42 6.86 -7.20 -6.91
N GLU A 43 6.70 -6.67 -8.10
CA GLU A 43 5.72 -7.15 -9.06
C GLU A 43 5.90 -8.65 -9.33
N GLY A 44 4.79 -9.40 -9.41
CA GLY A 44 4.79 -10.86 -9.55
C GLY A 44 5.13 -11.65 -8.27
N SER A 45 5.48 -10.98 -7.17
CA SER A 45 5.67 -11.63 -5.87
C SER A 45 4.37 -12.23 -5.33
N PRO A 46 4.40 -13.35 -4.59
CA PRO A 46 3.26 -13.84 -3.81
C PRO A 46 2.68 -12.81 -2.82
N LEU A 47 3.46 -11.80 -2.45
CA LEU A 47 3.03 -10.73 -1.54
C LEU A 47 2.25 -9.60 -2.25
N CYS A 48 2.11 -9.63 -3.58
CA CYS A 48 1.37 -8.59 -4.32
C CYS A 48 -0.06 -8.42 -3.81
N ASN A 49 -0.70 -9.50 -3.38
CA ASN A 49 -2.06 -9.47 -2.82
C ASN A 49 -2.15 -8.60 -1.54
N LEU A 50 -1.07 -8.48 -0.76
CA LEU A 50 -1.03 -7.57 0.40
C LEU A 50 -1.07 -6.10 -0.01
N PHE A 51 -0.53 -5.78 -1.19
CA PHE A 51 -0.60 -4.44 -1.77
C PHE A 51 -1.97 -4.20 -2.43
N PHE A 52 -2.41 -5.13 -3.29
CA PHE A 52 -3.70 -5.02 -4.00
C PHE A 52 -4.90 -4.95 -3.07
N GLY A 53 -4.87 -5.68 -1.94
CA GLY A 53 -5.92 -5.58 -0.92
C GLY A 53 -6.04 -4.20 -0.25
N ARG A 54 -5.08 -3.28 -0.49
CA ARG A 54 -5.16 -1.89 -0.03
C ARG A 54 -5.59 -0.91 -1.12
N LEU A 55 -5.78 -1.36 -2.36
CA LEU A 55 -6.32 -0.54 -3.45
C LEU A 55 -7.85 -0.56 -3.39
N ILE A 56 -8.40 0.21 -2.46
CA ILE A 56 -9.81 0.14 -2.07
C ILE A 56 -10.81 0.52 -3.16
N ASP A 57 -10.35 1.23 -4.20
CA ASP A 57 -11.19 1.66 -5.32
C ASP A 57 -11.32 0.58 -6.40
N ASP A 58 -10.42 -0.41 -6.39
CA ASP A 58 -10.40 -1.50 -7.35
C ASP A 58 -11.38 -2.61 -6.96
N ARG A 59 -11.83 -3.36 -7.98
CA ARG A 59 -12.63 -4.56 -7.77
C ARG A 59 -11.75 -5.67 -7.18
N THR A 60 -12.27 -6.35 -6.16
CA THR A 60 -11.64 -7.57 -5.63
C THR A 60 -12.52 -8.80 -5.90
N GLU A 61 -12.08 -9.99 -5.49
CA GLU A 61 -12.91 -11.19 -5.59
C GLU A 61 -14.19 -11.09 -4.75
N SER A 62 -14.15 -10.33 -3.64
CA SER A 62 -15.25 -10.24 -2.68
C SER A 62 -15.88 -8.85 -2.58
N SER A 63 -15.40 -7.85 -3.33
CA SER A 63 -15.91 -6.48 -3.29
C SER A 63 -16.01 -5.83 -4.66
N HIS A 64 -16.98 -4.93 -4.78
CA HIS A 64 -17.14 -4.04 -5.92
C HIS A 64 -16.06 -2.97 -5.95
N SER A 65 -15.70 -2.54 -7.15
CA SER A 65 -14.95 -1.30 -7.37
C SER A 65 -15.74 -0.08 -6.94
N TYR A 66 -15.06 1.05 -6.77
CA TYR A 66 -15.68 2.34 -6.48
C TYR A 66 -16.79 2.71 -7.49
N ILE A 67 -16.57 2.48 -8.78
CA ILE A 67 -17.54 2.80 -9.84
C ILE A 67 -18.77 1.89 -9.79
N GLU A 68 -18.57 0.60 -9.54
CA GLU A 68 -19.67 -0.35 -9.35
C GLU A 68 -20.49 0.03 -8.10
N PHE A 69 -19.84 0.43 -7.02
CA PHE A 69 -20.49 0.89 -5.79
C PHE A 69 -21.32 2.17 -6.02
N LEU A 70 -20.80 3.18 -6.71
CA LEU A 70 -21.58 4.39 -7.02
C LEU A 70 -22.80 4.09 -7.89
N ASN A 71 -22.65 3.19 -8.88
CA ASN A 71 -23.77 2.78 -9.70
C ASN A 71 -24.84 2.05 -8.90
N TYR A 72 -24.43 1.19 -7.95
CA TYR A 72 -25.33 0.52 -7.02
C TYR A 72 -26.12 1.54 -6.19
N ILE A 73 -25.46 2.51 -5.55
CA ILE A 73 -26.13 3.56 -4.77
C ILE A 73 -27.14 4.33 -5.63
N ARG A 74 -26.77 4.71 -6.86
CA ARG A 74 -27.66 5.40 -7.79
C ARG A 74 -28.92 4.59 -8.09
N GLN A 75 -28.79 3.28 -8.29
CA GLN A 75 -29.93 2.40 -8.55
C GLN A 75 -30.83 2.27 -7.31
N GLU A 76 -30.27 2.14 -6.12
CA GLU A 76 -31.04 2.08 -4.88
C GLU A 76 -31.80 3.38 -4.59
N MET A 77 -31.24 4.54 -4.95
CA MET A 77 -31.93 5.84 -4.79
C MET A 77 -33.10 6.06 -5.76
N GLN A 78 -33.18 5.29 -6.84
CA GLN A 78 -34.23 5.40 -7.86
C GLN A 78 -35.40 4.42 -7.61
N LYS A 79 -35.26 3.52 -6.64
CA LYS A 79 -36.34 2.65 -6.16
C LYS A 79 -37.25 3.40 -5.21
#